data_AF-A0A924DE53-F1
#
_entry.id   AF-A0A924DE53-F1
#
_cell.length_a   1.000
_cell.length_b   1.000
_cell.length_c   1.000
_cell.angle_alpha   90.00
_cell.angle_beta   90.00
_cell.angle_gamma   90.00
#
_symmetry.space_group_name_H-M   'P 1'
#
loop_
_entity.id
_entity.type
_entity.pdbx_description
1 polymer ?
#
loop_
_entity_poly.entity_id
_entity_poly.type
_entity_poly.pdbx_seq_one_letter_code
_entity_poly.pdbx_strand_id
1 'polypeptide(L)'
;MNETYPATYRDSHGEESTFLHNDGKTLQMKVRGVEFSGERFDDFTAEDTELALLTDFNFNLGDLCDYSLKWTMPIPISENGNMIKATLRGEIILGVPTERGWIDRQDVTFSLDYNGKTFQSNGKSGWFETELLEIQKALPPGILMKACITCALSDYSPYGHSLFGCLACFRGNQKAYLEVNNKYDLFAVWDTLTEFVQETYLCPQFLPRQKGAGYRG
;
A
#
# COMPACT_ATOMS: atom_id res chain seq x y z
N MET A 1 8.35 -6.21 -9.22
CA MET A 1 9.00 -4.97 -8.75
C MET A 1 10.21 -5.43 -7.95
N ASN A 2 11.23 -4.60 -7.72
CA ASN A 2 12.33 -4.98 -6.83
C ASN A 2 13.08 -3.71 -6.45
N GLU A 3 12.54 -3.02 -5.45
CA GLU A 3 12.93 -1.65 -5.12
C GLU A 3 13.28 -1.56 -3.63
N THR A 4 14.05 -0.53 -3.28
CA THR A 4 14.46 -0.29 -1.90
C THR A 4 14.34 1.19 -1.60
N TYR A 5 13.66 1.51 -0.50
CA TYR A 5 13.28 2.87 -0.14
C TYR A 5 13.92 3.28 1.17
N PRO A 6 14.50 4.48 1.26
CA PRO A 6 14.93 5.02 2.54
C PRO A 6 13.72 5.15 3.46
N ALA A 7 13.87 4.69 4.69
CA ALA A 7 12.84 4.71 5.70
C ALA A 7 13.37 5.09 7.08
N THR A 8 12.48 5.57 7.94
CA THR A 8 12.74 5.85 9.34
C THR A 8 11.72 5.06 10.16
N TYR A 9 12.23 4.13 10.96
CA TYR A 9 11.45 3.37 11.93
C TYR A 9 11.56 4.03 13.30
N ARG A 10 10.47 4.09 14.05
CA ARG A 10 10.44 4.60 15.41
C ARG A 10 9.43 3.85 16.26
N ASP A 11 9.83 3.44 17.45
CA ASP A 11 8.98 2.84 18.49
C ASP A 11 9.28 3.49 19.87
N SER A 12 8.83 2.85 20.94
CA SER A 12 9.07 3.27 22.32
C SER A 12 10.53 3.22 22.78
N HIS A 13 11.41 2.51 22.07
CA HIS A 13 12.84 2.37 22.37
C HIS A 13 13.73 3.30 21.53
N GLY A 14 13.16 4.05 20.58
CA GLY A 14 13.87 5.11 19.85
C GLY A 14 13.60 5.10 18.36
N GLU A 15 14.48 5.76 17.61
CA GLU A 15 14.38 5.94 16.16
C GLU A 15 15.64 5.41 15.47
N GLU A 16 15.44 4.76 14.31
CA GLU A 16 16.50 4.23 13.47
C GLU A 16 16.22 4.50 11.99
N SER A 17 17.25 4.87 11.24
CA SER A 17 17.19 4.91 9.78
C SER A 17 17.37 3.50 9.22
N THR A 18 16.47 3.08 8.34
CA THR A 18 16.48 1.75 7.72
C THR A 18 16.12 1.85 6.24
N PHE A 19 15.95 0.71 5.60
CA PHE A 19 15.45 0.59 4.24
C PHE A 19 14.25 -0.35 4.20
N LEU A 20 13.20 0.08 3.49
CA LEU A 20 12.05 -0.75 3.16
C LEU A 20 12.29 -1.35 1.78
N HIS A 21 12.48 -2.67 1.73
CA HIS A 21 12.54 -3.44 0.50
C HIS A 21 11.13 -3.84 0.07
N ASN A 22 10.86 -3.77 -1.24
CA ASN A 22 9.57 -4.16 -1.80
C ASN A 22 9.75 -4.82 -3.18
N ASP A 23 9.34 -6.09 -3.29
CA ASP A 23 9.36 -6.85 -4.56
C ASP A 23 8.02 -6.80 -5.35
N GLY A 24 7.04 -6.06 -4.81
CA GLY A 24 5.68 -5.94 -5.31
C GLY A 24 4.68 -6.92 -4.68
N LYS A 25 5.16 -7.82 -3.82
CA LYS A 25 4.35 -8.77 -3.04
C LYS A 25 4.70 -8.71 -1.55
N THR A 26 5.99 -8.77 -1.23
CA THR A 26 6.53 -8.81 0.12
C THR A 26 7.28 -7.52 0.42
N LEU A 27 7.09 -7.04 1.64
CA LEU A 27 7.83 -5.96 2.27
C LEU A 27 8.86 -6.56 3.23
N GLN A 28 10.05 -5.98 3.26
CA GLN A 28 11.08 -6.38 4.21
C GLN A 28 11.80 -5.16 4.77
N MET A 29 12.17 -5.20 6.05
CA MET A 29 13.02 -4.19 6.67
C MET A 29 13.92 -4.82 7.72
N LYS A 30 15.02 -4.14 8.05
CA LYS A 30 15.92 -4.54 9.14
C LYS A 30 16.03 -3.43 10.16
N VAL A 31 15.73 -3.73 11.43
CA VAL A 31 15.75 -2.74 12.52
C VAL A 31 16.45 -3.37 13.72
N ARG A 32 17.44 -2.67 14.28
CA ARG A 32 18.26 -3.14 15.42
C ARG A 32 18.80 -4.57 15.24
N GLY A 33 19.12 -4.94 13.99
CA GLY A 33 19.64 -6.27 13.65
C GLY A 33 18.60 -7.35 13.41
N VAL A 34 17.32 -7.10 13.68
CA VAL A 34 16.20 -8.01 13.42
C VAL A 34 15.65 -7.79 12.02
N GLU A 35 15.48 -8.87 11.27
CA GLU A 35 14.86 -8.84 9.94
C GLU A 35 13.36 -9.09 10.09
N PHE A 36 12.57 -8.20 9.50
CA PHE A 36 11.11 -8.29 9.48
C PHE A 36 10.62 -8.47 8.04
N SER A 37 9.65 -9.35 7.82
CA SER A 37 8.97 -9.51 6.54
C SER A 37 7.46 -9.63 6.70
N GLY A 38 6.72 -9.17 5.69
CA GLY A 38 5.26 -9.21 5.66
C GLY A 38 4.75 -8.93 4.24
N GLU A 39 3.48 -9.21 3.95
CA GLU A 39 2.87 -8.77 2.68
C GLU A 39 2.33 -7.35 2.78
N ARG A 40 2.22 -6.83 4.01
CA ARG A 40 1.58 -5.58 4.40
C ARG A 40 2.43 -4.86 5.45
N PHE A 41 1.98 -3.68 5.82
CA PHE A 41 2.63 -2.92 6.88
C PHE A 41 2.16 -3.36 8.28
N ASP A 42 1.01 -4.01 8.38
CA ASP A 42 0.42 -4.48 9.65
C ASP A 42 0.65 -5.97 9.94
N ASP A 43 1.49 -6.65 9.15
CA ASP A 43 1.76 -8.10 9.27
C ASP A 43 3.27 -8.43 9.27
N PHE A 44 4.12 -7.49 9.68
CA PHE A 44 5.55 -7.74 9.77
C PHE A 44 5.86 -8.76 10.87
N THR A 45 6.45 -9.89 10.51
CA THR A 45 6.92 -10.93 11.44
C THR A 45 8.44 -10.98 11.45
N ALA A 46 9.03 -11.34 12.58
CA ALA A 46 10.49 -11.47 12.70
C ALA A 46 10.97 -12.79 12.05
N GLU A 47 11.98 -12.69 11.19
CA GLU A 47 12.61 -13.81 10.49
C GLU A 47 13.70 -14.45 11.36
N ASP A 48 13.60 -15.75 11.61
CA ASP A 48 14.61 -16.63 12.26
C ASP A 48 15.66 -15.90 13.14
N THR A 49 15.16 -15.18 14.15
CA THR A 49 15.96 -14.26 14.98
C THR A 49 16.08 -14.79 16.41
N GLU A 50 17.23 -14.52 17.05
CA GLU A 50 17.43 -14.80 18.46
C GLU A 50 16.38 -14.08 19.34
N LEU A 51 15.68 -14.82 20.20
CA LEU A 51 14.63 -14.27 21.07
C LEU A 51 15.09 -13.07 21.92
N ALA A 52 16.38 -12.99 22.24
CA ALA A 52 16.95 -11.89 22.99
C ALA A 52 16.91 -10.55 22.24
N LEU A 53 16.93 -10.56 20.91
CA LEU A 53 16.80 -9.35 20.09
C LEU A 53 15.35 -8.88 19.96
N LEU A 54 14.39 -9.76 20.25
CA LEU A 54 12.96 -9.45 20.14
C LEU A 54 12.39 -8.75 21.39
N THR A 55 13.17 -8.65 22.48
CA THR A 55 12.70 -8.05 23.74
C THR A 55 12.38 -6.56 23.63
N ASP A 56 12.97 -5.90 22.63
CA ASP A 56 12.82 -4.46 22.40
C ASP A 56 11.68 -4.13 21.44
N PHE A 57 10.88 -5.13 21.04
CA PHE A 57 9.78 -4.99 20.09
C PHE A 57 8.46 -5.47 20.70
N ASN A 58 7.36 -4.85 20.29
CA ASN A 58 6.02 -5.24 20.68
C ASN A 58 5.33 -6.01 19.55
N PHE A 59 4.59 -7.05 19.91
CA PHE A 59 3.90 -7.90 18.96
C PHE A 59 2.43 -8.04 19.31
N ASN A 60 1.56 -8.01 18.31
CA ASN A 60 0.16 -8.39 18.40
C ASN A 60 -0.06 -9.64 17.55
N LEU A 61 -0.43 -10.77 18.19
CA LEU A 61 -0.69 -12.04 17.49
C LEU A 61 0.48 -12.57 16.62
N GLY A 62 1.72 -12.14 16.91
CA GLY A 62 2.92 -12.51 16.15
C GLY A 62 3.41 -11.42 15.20
N ASP A 63 2.59 -10.40 14.93
CA ASP A 63 2.91 -9.29 14.03
C ASP A 63 3.45 -8.10 14.82
N LEU A 64 4.46 -7.42 14.27
CA LEU A 64 5.09 -6.24 14.85
C LEU A 64 4.08 -5.09 14.96
N CYS A 65 4.05 -4.45 16.14
CA CYS A 65 3.17 -3.32 16.45
C CYS A 65 3.91 -2.28 17.33
N ASP A 66 3.19 -1.26 17.81
CA ASP A 66 3.76 -0.13 18.58
C ASP A 66 4.91 0.59 17.85
N TYR A 67 4.72 0.88 16.56
CA TYR A 67 5.74 1.53 15.78
C TYR A 67 5.15 2.53 14.77
N SER A 68 5.99 3.45 14.35
CA SER A 68 5.77 4.30 13.19
C SER A 68 6.86 4.06 12.16
N LEU A 69 6.47 4.04 10.89
CA LEU A 69 7.40 3.89 9.77
C LEU A 69 7.11 4.98 8.74
N LYS A 70 8.14 5.76 8.44
CA LYS A 70 8.15 6.76 7.37
C LYS A 70 8.98 6.24 6.23
N TRP A 71 8.52 6.38 5.00
CA TRP A 71 9.32 6.01 3.83
C TRP A 71 9.13 7.02 2.70
N THR A 72 10.09 7.04 1.79
CA THR A 72 10.04 7.86 0.58
C THR A 72 10.31 7.00 -0.65
N MET A 73 9.42 7.03 -1.63
CA MET A 73 9.52 6.25 -2.86
C MET A 73 9.21 7.08 -4.11
N PRO A 74 9.85 6.78 -5.26
CA PRO A 74 9.41 7.33 -6.53
C PRO A 74 8.06 6.71 -6.93
N ILE A 75 7.15 7.52 -7.46
CA ILE A 75 5.91 7.02 -8.07
C ILE A 75 5.75 7.63 -9.48
N PRO A 76 5.35 6.84 -10.49
CA PRO A 76 5.16 7.36 -11.82
C PRO A 76 3.88 8.19 -11.94
N ILE A 77 4.02 9.36 -12.54
CA ILE A 77 2.93 10.25 -12.94
C ILE A 77 2.88 10.30 -14.48
N SER A 78 1.67 10.22 -15.03
CA SER A 78 1.40 10.48 -16.43
C SER A 78 0.87 11.90 -16.59
N GLU A 79 1.56 12.70 -17.41
CA GLU A 79 1.20 14.06 -17.79
C GLU A 79 1.26 14.17 -19.32
N ASN A 80 0.12 14.43 -19.97
CA ASN A 80 0.04 14.56 -21.43
C ASN A 80 0.66 13.36 -22.20
N GLY A 81 0.54 12.15 -21.65
CA GLY A 81 1.14 10.93 -22.21
C GLY A 81 2.62 10.72 -21.88
N ASN A 82 3.28 11.70 -21.26
CA ASN A 82 4.65 11.56 -20.78
C ASN A 82 4.67 10.96 -19.37
N MET A 83 5.67 10.11 -19.14
CA MET A 83 5.92 9.48 -17.85
C MET A 83 6.99 10.27 -17.11
N ILE A 84 6.65 10.80 -15.94
CA ILE A 84 7.59 11.48 -15.05
C ILE A 84 7.54 10.85 -13.66
N LYS A 85 8.62 11.01 -12.88
CA LYS A 85 8.70 10.50 -11.52
C LYS A 85 8.35 11.62 -10.54
N ALA A 86 7.38 11.36 -9.67
CA ALA A 86 7.10 12.16 -8.48
C ALA A 86 7.65 11.44 -7.24
N THR A 87 7.71 12.14 -6.11
CA THR A 87 8.13 11.55 -4.83
C THR A 87 6.93 11.37 -3.93
N LEU A 88 6.59 10.12 -3.62
CA LEU A 88 5.56 9.78 -2.64
C LEU A 88 6.23 9.53 -1.29
N ARG A 89 5.74 10.18 -0.24
CA ARG A 89 6.14 9.96 1.15
C ARG A 89 4.97 9.36 1.89
N GLY A 90 5.19 8.22 2.52
CA GLY A 90 4.21 7.55 3.37
C GLY A 90 4.63 7.57 4.83
N GLU A 91 3.65 7.63 5.72
CA GLU A 91 3.81 7.35 7.15
C GLU A 91 2.67 6.45 7.59
N ILE A 92 3.03 5.38 8.29
CA ILE A 92 2.12 4.52 9.02
C ILE A 92 2.45 4.59 10.51
N ILE A 93 1.41 4.58 11.35
CA ILE A 93 1.53 4.45 12.81
C ILE A 93 0.62 3.31 13.26
N LEU A 94 1.21 2.27 13.84
CA LEU A 94 0.51 1.17 14.48
C LEU A 94 0.66 1.29 15.99
N GLY A 95 -0.47 1.18 16.69
CA GLY A 95 -0.55 1.30 18.13
C GLY A 95 -0.16 0.04 18.88
N VAL A 96 -0.47 0.03 20.18
CA VAL A 96 -0.18 -1.09 21.08
C VAL A 96 -1.32 -2.11 21.08
N PRO A 97 -1.06 -3.38 21.43
CA PRO A 97 -2.11 -4.37 21.61
C PRO A 97 -3.12 -3.97 22.70
N THR A 98 -4.39 -4.23 22.44
CA THR A 98 -5.49 -4.09 23.40
C THR A 98 -5.83 -5.43 24.01
N GLU A 99 -6.53 -5.43 25.16
CA GLU A 99 -7.01 -6.65 25.82
C GLU A 99 -7.92 -7.53 24.93
N ARG A 100 -8.44 -6.98 23.82
CA ARG A 100 -9.35 -7.66 22.88
C ARG A 100 -8.64 -8.25 21.66
N GLY A 101 -7.31 -8.15 21.57
CA GLY A 101 -6.50 -8.71 20.48
C GLY A 101 -6.36 -7.82 19.24
N TRP A 102 -6.84 -6.59 19.28
CA TRP A 102 -6.63 -5.56 18.24
C TRP A 102 -5.57 -4.57 18.71
N ILE A 103 -5.00 -3.76 17.81
CA ILE A 103 -4.22 -2.57 18.19
C ILE A 103 -5.13 -1.37 18.44
N ASP A 104 -4.72 -0.43 19.28
CA ASP A 104 -5.52 0.74 19.66
C ASP A 104 -5.50 1.90 18.64
N ARG A 105 -4.57 1.85 17.67
CA ARG A 105 -4.34 2.89 16.68
C ARG A 105 -3.83 2.33 15.35
N GLN A 106 -4.34 2.89 14.25
CA GLN A 106 -3.86 2.61 12.90
C GLN A 106 -4.04 3.88 12.05
N ASP A 107 -2.97 4.62 11.86
CA ASP A 107 -2.98 5.83 11.05
C ASP A 107 -2.14 5.62 9.79
N VAL A 108 -2.63 6.14 8.66
CA VAL A 108 -1.92 6.17 7.38
C VAL A 108 -2.01 7.58 6.84
N THR A 109 -0.87 8.14 6.44
CA THR A 109 -0.81 9.43 5.77
C THR A 109 0.10 9.34 4.55
N PHE A 110 -0.25 10.10 3.51
CA PHE A 110 0.59 10.25 2.34
C PHE A 110 0.77 11.71 1.96
N SER A 111 1.93 12.00 1.39
CA SER A 111 2.15 13.23 0.63
C SER A 111 2.88 12.94 -0.67
N LEU A 112 2.53 13.66 -1.73
CA LEU A 112 3.11 13.55 -3.05
C LEU A 112 3.74 14.88 -3.45
N ASP A 113 5.05 14.88 -3.65
CA ASP A 113 5.79 16.01 -4.19
C ASP A 113 5.82 15.91 -5.72
N TYR A 114 5.13 16.85 -6.38
CA TYR A 114 4.98 16.93 -7.82
C TYR A 114 5.10 18.37 -8.31
N ASN A 115 6.03 18.63 -9.24
CA ASN A 115 6.24 19.94 -9.86
C ASN A 115 6.37 21.10 -8.86
N GLY A 116 7.17 20.89 -7.80
CA GLY A 116 7.40 21.88 -6.74
C GLY A 116 6.21 22.12 -5.80
N LYS A 117 5.15 21.31 -5.89
CA LYS A 117 3.99 21.35 -5.00
C LYS A 117 3.87 20.03 -4.23
N THR A 118 3.35 20.11 -3.01
CA THR A 118 3.06 18.95 -2.17
C THR A 118 1.54 18.78 -2.06
N PHE A 119 1.06 17.58 -2.39
CA PHE A 119 -0.33 17.18 -2.24
C PHE A 119 -0.42 16.18 -1.09
N GLN A 120 -1.20 16.47 -0.06
CA GLN A 120 -1.29 15.66 1.15
C GLN A 120 -2.68 15.07 1.33
N SER A 121 -2.75 13.83 1.77
CA SER A 121 -4.01 13.16 2.15
C SER A 121 -4.50 13.64 3.53
N ASN A 122 -5.75 13.37 3.89
CA ASN A 122 -6.31 13.88 5.14
C ASN A 122 -5.80 13.15 6.40
N GLY A 123 -5.29 11.92 6.24
CA GLY A 123 -4.69 11.14 7.33
C GLY A 123 -5.70 10.56 8.32
N LYS A 124 -6.94 10.33 7.88
CA LYS A 124 -8.06 10.04 8.78
C LYS A 124 -8.74 8.71 8.51
N SER A 125 -8.46 8.08 7.38
CA SER A 125 -9.12 6.82 7.02
C SER A 125 -8.50 5.61 7.71
N GLY A 126 -7.19 5.65 7.95
CA GLY A 126 -6.42 4.47 8.35
C GLY A 126 -6.26 3.44 7.23
N TRP A 127 -6.53 3.80 5.96
CA TRP A 127 -6.50 2.89 4.81
C TRP A 127 -5.69 3.45 3.64
N PHE A 128 -4.81 2.64 3.04
CA PHE A 128 -4.01 3.07 1.89
C PHE A 128 -4.89 3.44 0.69
N GLU A 129 -5.96 2.67 0.42
CA GLU A 129 -6.92 2.96 -0.66
C GLU A 129 -7.41 4.40 -0.61
N THR A 130 -7.94 4.80 0.56
CA THR A 130 -8.57 6.11 0.69
C THR A 130 -7.54 7.23 0.59
N GLU A 131 -6.42 7.13 1.32
CA GLU A 131 -5.41 8.18 1.35
C GLU A 131 -4.73 8.39 -0.02
N LEU A 132 -4.44 7.31 -0.77
CA LEU A 132 -3.87 7.41 -2.12
C LEU A 132 -4.88 7.96 -3.14
N LEU A 133 -6.16 7.57 -3.05
CA LEU A 133 -7.19 8.11 -3.93
C LEU A 133 -7.50 9.59 -3.63
N GLU A 134 -7.35 10.04 -2.38
CA GLU A 134 -7.41 11.46 -2.03
C GLU A 134 -6.30 12.27 -2.71
N ILE A 135 -5.06 11.76 -2.71
CA ILE A 135 -3.96 12.38 -3.47
C ILE A 135 -4.28 12.45 -4.95
N GLN A 136 -4.76 11.36 -5.56
CA GLN A 136 -5.14 11.36 -6.97
C GLN A 136 -6.25 12.39 -7.27
N LYS A 137 -7.22 12.56 -6.37
CA LYS A 137 -8.28 13.56 -6.52
C LYS A 137 -7.76 15.00 -6.40
N ALA A 138 -6.72 15.22 -5.61
CA ALA A 138 -6.11 16.53 -5.40
C ALA A 138 -5.18 16.96 -6.55
N LEU A 139 -4.71 16.02 -7.37
CA LEU A 139 -3.87 16.30 -8.53
C LEU A 139 -4.64 17.12 -9.59
N PRO A 140 -3.94 17.98 -10.37
CA PRO A 140 -4.58 18.75 -11.43
C PRO A 140 -5.24 17.85 -12.49
N PRO A 141 -6.29 18.33 -13.19
CA PRO A 141 -6.90 17.60 -14.30
C PRO A 141 -5.86 17.18 -15.35
N GLY A 142 -5.94 15.94 -15.82
CA GLY A 142 -5.00 15.37 -16.79
C GLY A 142 -3.71 14.80 -16.18
N ILE A 143 -3.52 14.92 -14.86
CA ILE A 143 -2.41 14.32 -14.13
C ILE A 143 -2.86 13.03 -13.45
N LEU A 144 -2.18 11.94 -13.74
CA LEU A 144 -2.54 10.61 -13.25
C LEU A 144 -1.34 9.94 -12.57
N MET A 145 -1.47 9.63 -11.29
CA MET A 145 -0.61 8.67 -10.61
C MET A 145 -0.87 7.28 -11.19
N LYS A 146 0.16 6.63 -11.75
CA LYS A 146 0.05 5.29 -12.32
C LYS A 146 0.44 4.24 -11.29
N ALA A 147 -0.56 3.61 -10.71
CA ALA A 147 -0.38 2.54 -9.74
C ALA A 147 -1.60 1.61 -9.79
N CYS A 148 -1.52 0.41 -9.23
CA CYS A 148 -2.64 -0.53 -9.24
C CYS A 148 -3.88 0.04 -8.54
N ILE A 149 -3.73 0.90 -7.53
CA ILE A 149 -4.88 1.57 -6.90
C ILE A 149 -5.65 2.50 -7.85
N THR A 150 -4.99 3.06 -8.88
CA THR A 150 -5.60 3.93 -9.91
C THR A 150 -5.83 3.20 -11.24
N CYS A 151 -5.63 1.88 -11.27
CA CYS A 151 -5.83 1.07 -12.46
C CYS A 151 -7.30 0.60 -12.54
N ALA A 152 -7.85 0.60 -13.75
CA ALA A 152 -9.18 0.12 -14.11
C ALA A 152 -9.29 -1.41 -14.18
N LEU A 153 -8.22 -2.15 -13.90
CA LEU A 153 -8.14 -3.61 -13.99
C LEU A 153 -7.81 -4.24 -12.64
N SER A 154 -7.88 -3.49 -11.56
CA SER A 154 -7.67 -4.00 -10.21
C SER A 154 -8.79 -3.60 -9.29
N ASP A 155 -9.13 -4.45 -8.34
CA ASP A 155 -10.11 -4.12 -7.31
C ASP A 155 -9.83 -4.89 -6.02
N TYR A 156 -10.39 -4.41 -4.93
CA TYR A 156 -10.43 -5.19 -3.71
C TYR A 156 -11.59 -6.17 -3.72
N SER A 157 -11.50 -7.17 -2.84
CA SER A 157 -12.62 -8.07 -2.62
C SER A 157 -13.84 -7.30 -2.11
N PRO A 158 -15.05 -7.61 -2.58
CA PRO A 158 -16.28 -7.05 -2.04
C PRO A 158 -16.57 -7.58 -0.62
N TYR A 159 -15.85 -8.60 -0.13
CA TYR A 159 -15.91 -9.06 1.27
C TYR A 159 -15.10 -8.20 2.25
N GLY A 160 -14.35 -7.21 1.75
CA GLY A 160 -13.45 -6.39 2.53
C GLY A 160 -12.00 -6.54 2.07
N HIS A 161 -11.11 -5.72 2.63
CA HIS A 161 -9.68 -5.76 2.35
C HIS A 161 -8.88 -5.37 3.58
N SER A 162 -7.59 -5.68 3.52
CA SER A 162 -6.61 -5.33 4.54
C SER A 162 -6.08 -3.91 4.33
N LEU A 163 -5.17 -3.48 5.21
CA LEU A 163 -4.59 -2.14 5.23
C LEU A 163 -3.91 -1.75 3.90
N PHE A 164 -3.13 -2.69 3.38
CA PHE A 164 -2.31 -2.61 2.18
C PHE A 164 -2.31 -3.98 1.51
N GLY A 165 -2.08 -4.03 0.21
CA GLY A 165 -2.06 -5.25 -0.59
C GLY A 165 -3.43 -5.77 -0.97
N CYS A 166 -3.47 -7.01 -1.48
CA CYS A 166 -4.69 -7.74 -1.81
C CYS A 166 -5.60 -7.13 -2.90
N LEU A 167 -5.08 -6.25 -3.77
CA LEU A 167 -5.79 -5.87 -4.99
C LEU A 167 -5.78 -7.04 -5.97
N ALA A 168 -6.94 -7.57 -6.33
CA ALA A 168 -7.06 -8.56 -7.39
C ALA A 168 -6.80 -7.88 -8.74
N CYS A 169 -5.81 -8.35 -9.50
CA CYS A 169 -5.49 -7.83 -10.83
C CYS A 169 -6.12 -8.69 -11.91
N PHE A 170 -7.04 -8.13 -12.70
CA PHE A 170 -7.77 -8.79 -13.78
C PHE A 170 -7.13 -8.59 -15.16
N ARG A 171 -5.82 -8.29 -15.21
CA ARG A 171 -5.12 -8.01 -16.47
C ARG A 171 -5.18 -9.17 -17.48
N GLY A 172 -5.28 -10.42 -17.00
CA GLY A 172 -5.48 -11.62 -17.81
C GLY A 172 -6.91 -11.84 -18.30
N ASN A 173 -7.89 -11.13 -17.74
CA ASN A 173 -9.31 -11.20 -18.12
C ASN A 173 -9.95 -9.81 -18.20
N GLN A 174 -9.27 -8.88 -18.90
CA GLN A 174 -9.67 -7.47 -18.93
C GLN A 174 -11.10 -7.29 -19.44
N LYS A 175 -11.46 -7.99 -20.51
CA LYS A 175 -12.77 -7.85 -21.16
C LYS A 175 -13.91 -8.13 -20.19
N ALA A 176 -13.89 -9.31 -19.53
CA ALA A 176 -14.96 -9.68 -18.62
C ALA A 176 -14.98 -8.78 -17.37
N TYR A 177 -13.81 -8.41 -16.85
CA TYR A 177 -13.76 -7.53 -15.68
C TYR A 177 -14.26 -6.11 -16.00
N LEU A 178 -13.98 -5.55 -17.17
CA LEU A 178 -14.48 -4.23 -17.57
C LEU A 178 -16.01 -4.22 -17.81
N GLU A 179 -16.64 -5.39 -17.98
CA GLU A 179 -18.09 -5.54 -18.08
C GLU A 179 -18.77 -5.66 -16.69
N VAL A 180 -18.01 -5.72 -15.60
CA VAL A 180 -18.53 -5.79 -14.22
C VAL A 180 -19.19 -4.48 -13.83
N ASN A 181 -20.47 -4.52 -13.46
CA ASN A 181 -21.24 -3.34 -13.04
C ASN A 181 -21.74 -3.43 -11.60
N ASN A 182 -21.67 -4.61 -10.99
CA ASN A 182 -22.15 -4.85 -9.64
C ASN A 182 -21.37 -5.99 -8.96
N LYS A 183 -21.66 -6.22 -7.67
CA LYS A 183 -20.95 -7.22 -6.85
C LYS A 183 -21.10 -8.66 -7.36
N TYR A 184 -22.25 -9.00 -7.97
CA TYR A 184 -22.51 -10.34 -8.49
C TYR A 184 -21.68 -10.61 -9.75
N ASP A 185 -21.58 -9.61 -10.63
CA ASP A 185 -20.70 -9.70 -11.80
C ASP A 185 -19.24 -9.86 -11.37
N LEU A 186 -18.82 -9.13 -10.32
CA LEU A 186 -17.46 -9.26 -9.78
C LEU A 186 -17.19 -10.67 -9.25
N PHE A 187 -18.13 -11.26 -8.51
CA PHE A 187 -18.00 -12.65 -8.06
C PHE A 187 -17.93 -13.64 -9.22
N ALA A 188 -18.67 -13.41 -10.30
CA ALA A 188 -18.63 -14.28 -11.47
C ALA A 188 -17.26 -14.30 -12.18
N VAL A 189 -16.44 -13.25 -11.99
CA VAL A 189 -15.10 -13.15 -12.58
C VAL A 189 -13.97 -13.23 -11.56
N TRP A 190 -14.26 -13.33 -10.26
CA TRP A 190 -13.25 -13.20 -9.20
C TRP A 190 -12.11 -14.20 -9.34
N ASP A 191 -12.44 -15.47 -9.56
CA ASP A 191 -11.46 -16.56 -9.70
C ASP A 191 -10.69 -16.52 -11.04
N THR A 192 -10.96 -15.53 -11.88
CA THR A 192 -10.20 -15.26 -13.11
C THR A 192 -9.12 -14.19 -12.94
N LEU A 193 -8.93 -13.68 -11.71
CA LEU A 193 -7.84 -12.78 -11.38
C LEU A 193 -6.50 -13.40 -11.77
N THR A 194 -5.56 -12.57 -12.19
CA THR A 194 -4.21 -12.99 -12.58
C THR A 194 -3.33 -13.18 -11.36
N GLU A 195 -3.37 -12.23 -10.43
CA GLU A 195 -2.65 -12.28 -9.16
C GLU A 195 -3.22 -11.22 -8.20
N PHE A 196 -2.82 -11.29 -6.93
CA PHE A 196 -2.94 -10.18 -6.01
C PHE A 196 -1.73 -9.25 -6.13
N VAL A 197 -1.95 -7.94 -6.07
CA VAL A 197 -0.91 -6.91 -6.18
C VAL A 197 -1.04 -5.89 -5.05
N GLN A 198 0.05 -5.18 -4.80
CA GLN A 198 0.07 -4.01 -3.92
C GLN A 198 -0.44 -2.75 -4.64
N GLU A 199 -0.92 -1.77 -3.88
CA GLU A 199 -1.53 -0.51 -4.33
C GLU A 199 -0.59 0.28 -5.22
N THR A 200 0.69 0.34 -4.85
CA THR A 200 1.74 1.10 -5.54
C THR A 200 2.41 0.32 -6.66
N TYR A 201 2.05 -0.96 -6.86
CA TYR A 201 2.55 -1.75 -7.99
C TYR A 201 2.12 -1.16 -9.34
N LEU A 202 2.90 -1.39 -10.39
CA LEU A 202 2.56 -0.95 -11.74
C LEU A 202 2.99 -2.01 -12.76
N CYS A 203 2.02 -2.68 -13.37
CA CYS A 203 2.26 -3.58 -14.50
C CYS A 203 2.20 -2.86 -15.86
N PRO A 204 2.78 -3.43 -16.93
CA PRO A 204 2.75 -2.83 -18.27
C PRO A 204 1.35 -2.69 -18.88
N GLN A 205 0.36 -3.42 -18.38
CA GLN A 205 -1.03 -3.42 -18.88
C GLN A 205 -1.93 -2.43 -18.12
N PHE A 206 -1.34 -1.48 -17.39
CA PHE A 206 -2.09 -0.44 -16.70
C PHE A 206 -3.10 0.25 -17.62
N LEU A 207 -4.34 0.32 -17.15
CA LEU A 207 -5.42 1.08 -17.78
C LEU A 207 -5.92 2.12 -16.76
N PRO A 208 -6.02 3.42 -17.09
CA PRO A 208 -6.47 4.42 -16.13
C PRO A 208 -7.91 4.14 -15.68
N ARG A 209 -8.16 4.14 -14.37
CA ARG A 209 -9.52 4.05 -13.82
C ARG A 209 -10.38 5.21 -14.32
N GLN A 210 -11.57 4.88 -14.79
CA GLN A 210 -12.59 5.82 -15.25
C GLN A 210 -13.94 5.38 -14.71
N LYS A 211 -14.87 6.34 -14.58
CA LYS A 211 -16.24 6.08 -14.16
C LYS A 211 -16.87 4.95 -14.99
N GLY A 212 -17.35 3.91 -14.31
CA GLY A 212 -17.96 2.72 -14.91
C GLY A 212 -16.98 1.66 -15.42
N ALA A 213 -15.67 1.79 -15.18
CA ALA A 213 -14.70 0.77 -15.54
C ALA A 213 -14.52 -0.27 -14.40
N GLY A 214 -15.19 -1.42 -14.54
CA GLY A 214 -15.18 -2.47 -13.52
C GLY A 214 -15.99 -2.08 -12.26
N TYR A 215 -15.81 -2.85 -11.19
CA TYR A 215 -16.71 -2.79 -10.02
C TYR A 215 -16.73 -1.43 -9.29
N ARG A 216 -15.54 -0.85 -9.02
CA ARG A 216 -15.40 0.47 -8.37
C ARG A 216 -14.95 1.57 -9.34
N GLY A 217 -15.22 1.39 -10.63
CA GLY A 217 -14.87 2.33 -11.69
C GLY A 217 -15.63 3.62 -11.62
#